data_AF-A0A973D2J3-F1
#
_entry.id   AF-A0A973D2J3-F1
#
_cell.length_a   1.000
_cell.length_b   1.000
_cell.length_c   1.000
_cell.angle_alpha   90.00
_cell.angle_beta   90.00
_cell.angle_gamma   90.00
#
_symmetry.space_group_name_H-M   'P 1'
#
loop_
_entity.id
_entity.type
_entity.pdbx_description
1 polymer ?
#
loop_
_entity_poly.entity_id
_entity_poly.type
_entity_poly.pdbx_seq_one_letter_code
_entity_poly.pdbx_strand_id
1 'polypeptide(L)'
;MNGSSQDCYYQQKMTALDELWHRSFHRLFFRGTRYPLRLILPLLSGKKRPSSHAYILSIRQEMDNLLEQDIRNVKQGYYPKTILDFPLFSYIYAVLSSGPLDALRVLRRAKRKDWHALPSHVHEGNYPDYYVQNFHWQSDGWFSEASAKRYEASVQFLFGGAADIMRRMSLPAVVDSL
;
A
#
# COMPACT_ATOMS: atom_id res chain seq x y z
N MET A 1 -2.72 5.91 42.45
CA MET A 1 -3.46 4.85 41.76
C MET A 1 -2.50 4.16 40.83
N ASN A 2 -2.06 2.95 41.20
CA ASN A 2 -1.12 2.14 40.43
C ASN A 2 -1.78 1.75 39.11
N GLY A 3 -1.28 2.29 37.99
CA GLY A 3 -1.68 1.86 36.65
C GLY A 3 -1.22 0.42 36.46
N SER A 4 -2.16 -0.52 36.48
CA SER A 4 -1.91 -1.89 36.06
C SER A 4 -1.32 -1.83 34.65
N SER A 5 -0.11 -2.36 34.50
CA SER A 5 0.42 -2.77 33.21
C SER A 5 -0.65 -3.62 32.52
N GLN A 6 -1.36 -3.03 31.54
CA GLN A 6 -2.18 -3.79 30.62
C GLN A 6 -1.25 -4.85 30.04
N ASP A 7 -1.50 -6.11 30.36
CA ASP A 7 -0.80 -7.22 29.74
C ASP A 7 -1.06 -7.10 28.24
N CYS A 8 -0.01 -6.75 27.49
CA CYS A 8 -0.10 -6.60 26.05
C CYS A 8 -0.63 -7.91 25.48
N TYR A 9 -1.81 -7.87 24.86
CA TYR A 9 -2.48 -9.02 24.23
C TYR A 9 -1.53 -9.76 23.28
N TYR A 10 -0.57 -9.05 22.70
CA TYR A 10 0.47 -9.60 21.84
C TYR A 10 1.74 -9.94 22.64
N GLN A 11 2.00 -11.24 22.79
CA GLN A 11 3.15 -11.77 23.53
C GLN A 11 4.51 -11.41 22.90
N GLN A 12 4.55 -11.20 21.58
CA GLN A 12 5.77 -10.86 20.88
C GLN A 12 6.08 -9.37 21.00
N LYS A 13 7.07 -9.05 21.84
CA LYS A 13 7.59 -7.69 21.97
C LYS A 13 8.51 -7.34 20.80
N MET A 14 8.48 -6.06 20.43
CA MET A 14 9.38 -5.50 19.42
C MET A 14 10.76 -5.27 20.03
N THR A 15 11.81 -5.78 19.37
CA THR A 15 13.20 -5.60 19.79
C THR A 15 13.79 -4.34 19.16
N ALA A 16 14.89 -3.82 19.70
CA ALA A 16 15.62 -2.68 19.10
C ALA A 16 16.05 -2.95 17.65
N LEU A 17 16.38 -4.21 17.33
CA LEU A 17 16.70 -4.64 15.96
C LEU A 17 15.48 -4.58 15.05
N ASP A 18 14.32 -5.04 15.51
CA ASP A 18 13.06 -4.96 14.76
C ASP A 18 12.74 -3.51 14.39
N GLU A 19 12.89 -2.57 15.34
CA GLU A 19 12.63 -1.17 15.07
C GLU A 19 13.64 -0.55 14.10
N LEU A 20 14.93 -0.87 14.25
CA LEU A 20 15.99 -0.38 13.37
C LEU A 20 15.76 -0.90 11.95
N TRP A 21 15.40 -2.18 11.82
CA TRP A 21 15.06 -2.80 10.55
C TRP A 21 13.87 -2.11 9.90
N HIS A 22 12.74 -1.98 10.62
CA HIS A 22 11.52 -1.34 10.11
C HIS A 22 11.80 0.09 9.62
N ARG A 23 12.48 0.91 10.42
CA ARG A 23 12.89 2.27 10.02
C ARG A 23 13.75 2.26 8.77
N SER A 24 14.81 1.45 8.77
CA SER A 24 15.81 1.46 7.71
C SER A 24 15.23 0.97 6.39
N PHE A 25 14.48 -0.12 6.42
CA PHE A 25 13.80 -0.69 5.26
C PHE A 25 12.87 0.33 4.62
N HIS A 26 11.90 0.88 5.37
CA HIS A 26 10.92 1.80 4.80
C HIS A 26 11.54 3.13 4.36
N ARG A 27 12.57 3.65 5.06
CA ARG A 27 13.31 4.84 4.62
C ARG A 27 13.99 4.61 3.28
N LEU A 28 14.71 3.49 3.14
CA LEU A 28 15.41 3.14 1.90
C LEU A 28 14.41 2.92 0.77
N PHE A 29 13.34 2.17 1.05
CA PHE A 29 12.32 1.85 0.06
C PHE A 29 11.56 3.10 -0.41
N PHE A 30 11.10 3.95 0.51
CA PHE A 30 10.40 5.20 0.19
C PHE A 30 11.27 6.18 -0.61
N ARG A 31 12.56 6.30 -0.25
CA ARG A 31 13.52 7.14 -1.00
C ARG A 31 13.86 6.52 -2.36
N GLY A 32 13.98 5.19 -2.42
CA GLY A 32 14.35 4.44 -3.62
C GLY A 32 13.25 4.40 -4.67
N THR A 33 11.99 4.20 -4.27
CA THR A 33 10.82 4.17 -5.17
C THR A 33 10.60 5.49 -5.92
N ARG A 34 11.10 6.61 -5.40
CA ARG A 34 11.05 7.92 -6.10
C ARG A 34 11.75 7.90 -7.46
N TYR A 35 12.83 7.14 -7.62
CA TYR A 35 13.59 7.11 -8.88
C TYR A 35 12.81 6.47 -10.03
N PRO A 36 12.27 5.24 -9.93
CA PRO A 36 11.43 4.68 -10.98
C PRO A 36 10.14 5.49 -11.17
N LEU A 37 9.51 6.00 -10.11
CA LEU A 37 8.33 6.86 -10.24
C LEU A 37 8.62 8.14 -11.04
N ARG A 38 9.79 8.77 -10.88
CA ARG A 38 10.21 9.92 -11.69
C ARG A 38 10.41 9.59 -13.17
N LEU A 39 10.72 8.34 -13.50
CA LEU A 39 10.83 7.89 -14.88
C LEU A 39 9.45 7.58 -15.47
N ILE A 40 8.57 6.94 -14.69
CA ILE A 40 7.27 6.44 -15.16
C ILE A 40 6.19 7.54 -15.18
N LEU A 41 6.07 8.38 -14.14
CA LEU A 41 5.01 9.40 -14.04
C LEU A 41 4.98 10.39 -15.22
N PRO A 42 6.12 10.94 -15.70
CA PRO A 42 6.11 11.82 -16.87
C PRO A 42 5.60 11.15 -18.14
N LEU A 43 5.84 9.85 -18.30
CA LEU A 43 5.34 9.06 -19.44
C LEU A 43 3.81 8.92 -19.39
N LEU A 44 3.21 8.89 -18.20
CA LEU A 44 1.77 8.75 -17.99
C LEU A 44 1.02 10.10 -17.96
N SER A 45 1.60 11.12 -17.35
CA SER A 45 0.95 12.40 -17.05
C SER A 45 1.28 13.51 -18.06
N GLY A 46 2.32 13.35 -18.88
CA GLY A 46 2.79 14.34 -19.85
C GLY A 46 3.34 15.64 -19.25
N LYS A 47 3.23 15.84 -17.92
CA LYS A 47 3.68 17.03 -17.20
C LYS A 47 4.70 16.66 -16.13
N LYS A 48 5.90 17.23 -16.23
CA LYS A 48 6.87 17.23 -15.12
C LYS A 48 6.54 18.39 -14.19
N ARG A 49 6.09 18.10 -12.96
CA ARG A 49 6.04 19.10 -11.89
C ARG A 49 7.27 18.94 -11.01
N PRO A 50 8.24 19.87 -11.03
CA PRO A 50 9.36 19.80 -10.11
C PRO A 50 8.85 19.97 -8.67
N SER A 51 9.23 19.04 -7.79
CA SER A 51 8.98 19.21 -6.35
C SER A 51 10.12 20.06 -5.77
N SER A 52 9.79 21.10 -4.99
CA SER A 52 10.81 21.90 -4.29
C SER A 52 11.61 21.02 -3.32
N HIS A 53 12.86 21.41 -3.05
CA HIS A 53 13.69 20.68 -2.08
C HIS A 53 13.05 20.66 -0.69
N ALA A 54 12.52 21.81 -0.24
CA ALA A 54 11.81 21.94 1.03
C ALA A 54 10.62 20.97 1.15
N TYR A 55 9.81 20.83 0.10
CA TYR A 55 8.69 19.88 0.10
C TYR A 55 9.15 18.42 0.17
N ILE A 56 10.26 18.08 -0.50
CA ILE A 56 10.81 16.71 -0.40
C ILE A 56 11.28 16.42 1.04
N LEU A 57 11.87 17.40 1.71
CA LEU A 57 12.28 17.27 3.10
C LEU A 57 11.08 17.14 4.04
N SER A 58 10.02 17.93 3.85
CA SER A 58 8.81 17.84 4.68
C SER A 58 8.15 16.47 4.57
N ILE A 59 7.99 15.93 3.35
CA ILE A 59 7.43 14.58 3.14
C ILE A 59 8.29 13.49 3.77
N ARG A 60 9.63 13.63 3.76
CA ARG A 60 10.52 12.69 4.45
C ARG A 60 10.35 12.74 5.95
N GLN A 61 10.20 13.94 6.52
CA GLN A 61 9.95 14.12 7.95
C GLN A 61 8.59 13.54 8.36
N GLU A 62 7.54 13.76 7.56
CA GLU A 62 6.22 13.17 7.79
C GLU A 62 6.28 11.64 7.73
N MET A 63 7.02 11.07 6.77
CA MET A 63 7.24 9.62 6.71
C MET A 63 7.98 9.10 7.95
N ASP A 64 9.00 9.81 8.44
CA ASP A 64 9.70 9.43 9.66
C ASP A 64 8.76 9.48 10.87
N ASN A 65 7.94 10.52 11.00
CA ASN A 65 6.94 10.64 12.07
C ASN A 65 5.92 9.49 12.03
N LEU A 66 5.48 9.11 10.83
CA LEU A 66 4.57 7.99 10.61
C LEU A 66 5.18 6.66 11.07
N LEU A 67 6.45 6.40 10.73
CA LEU A 67 7.16 5.19 11.17
C LEU A 67 7.29 5.14 12.70
N GLU A 68 7.62 6.26 13.34
CA GLU A 68 7.69 6.31 14.80
C GLU A 68 6.33 6.07 15.46
N GLN A 69 5.25 6.54 14.83
CA GLN A 69 3.89 6.26 15.31
C GLN A 69 3.53 4.77 15.17
N ASP A 70 3.86 4.14 14.04
CA ASP A 70 3.62 2.70 13.82
C ASP A 70 4.34 1.85 14.88
N ILE A 71 5.58 2.21 15.18
CA ILE A 71 6.39 1.57 16.24
C ILE A 71 5.76 1.77 17.62
N ARG A 72 5.30 2.99 17.94
CA ARG A 72 4.61 3.28 19.21
C ARG A 72 3.33 2.46 19.34
N ASN A 73 2.55 2.36 18.27
CA ASN A 73 1.29 1.63 18.29
C ASN A 73 1.50 0.14 18.58
N VAL A 74 2.51 -0.48 17.95
CA VAL A 74 2.89 -1.87 18.26
C VAL A 74 3.31 -2.03 19.72
N LYS A 75 4.14 -1.10 20.23
CA LYS A 75 4.59 -1.13 21.64
C LYS A 75 3.46 -0.94 22.64
N GLN A 76 2.45 -0.15 22.29
CA GLN A 76 1.23 0.05 23.08
C GLN A 76 0.27 -1.13 22.98
N GLY A 77 0.52 -2.08 22.09
CA GLY A 77 -0.30 -3.27 21.95
C GLY A 77 -1.55 -3.09 21.09
N TYR A 78 -1.60 -2.07 20.23
CA TYR A 78 -2.72 -1.88 19.30
C TYR A 78 -2.77 -2.94 18.18
N TYR A 79 -1.62 -3.50 17.80
CA TYR A 79 -1.51 -4.61 16.84
C TYR A 79 -0.19 -5.37 17.01
N PRO A 80 -0.11 -6.65 16.59
CA PRO A 80 1.09 -7.46 16.78
C PRO A 80 2.22 -7.00 15.87
N LYS A 81 3.47 -7.18 16.29
CA LYS A 81 4.64 -6.81 15.46
C LYS A 81 4.71 -7.53 14.11
N THR A 82 4.11 -8.72 13.99
CA THR A 82 4.07 -9.49 12.73
C THR A 82 3.35 -8.75 11.60
N ILE A 83 2.51 -7.77 11.91
CA ILE A 83 1.86 -6.95 10.87
C ILE A 83 2.82 -5.96 10.20
N LEU A 84 4.02 -5.75 10.76
CA LEU A 84 5.07 -4.91 10.18
C LEU A 84 5.84 -5.62 9.07
N ASP A 85 5.59 -6.93 8.86
CA ASP A 85 6.23 -7.70 7.80
C ASP A 85 5.81 -7.16 6.43
N PHE A 86 6.82 -6.86 5.60
CA PHE A 86 6.62 -6.31 4.28
C PHE A 86 6.96 -7.34 3.20
N PRO A 87 5.96 -7.98 2.56
CA PRO A 87 6.18 -9.06 1.60
C PRO A 87 6.57 -8.52 0.20
N LEU A 88 7.73 -7.86 0.11
CA LEU A 88 8.20 -7.17 -1.11
C LEU A 88 8.18 -8.07 -2.35
N PHE A 89 8.67 -9.30 -2.24
CA PHE A 89 8.73 -10.23 -3.36
C PHE A 89 7.33 -10.61 -3.87
N SER A 90 6.36 -10.77 -2.97
CA SER A 90 4.97 -11.04 -3.34
C SER A 90 4.36 -9.86 -4.08
N TYR A 91 4.65 -8.62 -3.67
CA TYR A 91 4.19 -7.42 -4.39
C TYR A 91 4.81 -7.30 -5.77
N ILE A 92 6.13 -7.53 -5.89
CA ILE A 92 6.82 -7.54 -7.19
C ILE A 92 6.23 -8.61 -8.09
N TYR A 93 6.06 -9.83 -7.57
CA TYR A 93 5.47 -10.94 -8.32
C TYR A 93 4.05 -10.61 -8.79
N ALA A 94 3.19 -10.07 -7.93
CA ALA A 94 1.83 -9.71 -8.28
C ALA A 94 1.75 -8.68 -9.42
N VAL A 95 2.65 -7.69 -9.45
CA VAL A 95 2.70 -6.72 -10.55
C VAL A 95 3.18 -7.38 -11.84
N LEU A 96 4.23 -8.20 -11.77
CA LEU A 96 4.85 -8.82 -12.94
C LEU A 96 4.07 -10.00 -13.53
N SER A 97 3.27 -10.71 -12.73
CA SER A 97 2.55 -11.92 -13.14
C SER A 97 1.45 -11.64 -14.19
N SER A 98 1.01 -10.40 -14.33
CA SER A 98 -0.02 -9.99 -15.30
C SER A 98 0.43 -10.18 -16.76
N GLY A 99 1.73 -10.24 -17.00
CA GLY A 99 2.31 -10.35 -18.35
C GLY A 99 2.06 -9.11 -19.24
N PRO A 100 2.73 -9.03 -20.40
CA PRO A 100 2.67 -7.86 -21.27
C PRO A 100 1.29 -7.64 -21.92
N LEU A 101 0.53 -8.72 -22.18
CA LEU A 101 -0.79 -8.62 -22.80
C LEU A 101 -1.81 -7.92 -21.91
N ASP A 102 -1.75 -8.16 -20.60
CA ASP A 102 -2.66 -7.52 -19.67
C ASP A 102 -2.34 -6.03 -19.50
N ALA A 103 -1.05 -5.69 -19.46
CA ALA A 103 -0.62 -4.29 -19.48
C ALA A 103 -1.13 -3.56 -20.74
N LEU A 104 -1.05 -4.19 -21.92
CA LEU A 104 -1.61 -3.64 -23.15
C LEU A 104 -3.13 -3.48 -23.07
N ARG A 105 -3.85 -4.46 -22.50
CA ARG A 105 -5.31 -4.40 -22.30
C ARG A 105 -5.68 -3.21 -21.41
N VAL A 106 -5.00 -3.05 -20.27
CA VAL A 106 -5.22 -1.94 -19.34
C VAL A 106 -4.91 -0.59 -20.00
N LEU A 107 -3.80 -0.46 -20.73
CA LEU A 107 -3.45 0.79 -21.41
C LEU A 107 -4.47 1.18 -22.49
N ARG A 108 -4.89 0.22 -23.33
CA ARG A 108 -5.93 0.46 -24.35
C ARG A 108 -7.25 0.89 -23.71
N ARG A 109 -7.63 0.23 -22.61
CA ARG A 109 -8.83 0.52 -21.84
C ARG A 109 -8.79 1.92 -21.22
N ALA A 110 -7.68 2.27 -20.56
CA ALA A 110 -7.46 3.59 -19.98
C ALA A 110 -7.56 4.70 -21.03
N LYS A 111 -6.99 4.48 -22.23
CA LYS A 111 -7.10 5.42 -23.36
C LYS A 111 -8.56 5.63 -23.81
N ARG A 112 -9.39 4.59 -23.73
CA ARG A 112 -10.81 4.62 -24.09
C ARG A 112 -11.73 5.07 -22.94
N LYS A 113 -11.20 5.24 -21.73
CA LYS A 113 -11.97 5.51 -20.49
C LYS A 113 -13.08 4.47 -20.25
N ASP A 114 -12.83 3.23 -20.64
CA ASP A 114 -13.80 2.14 -20.54
C ASP A 114 -13.61 1.40 -19.20
N TRP A 115 -14.45 1.68 -18.21
CA TRP A 115 -14.32 1.09 -16.88
C TRP A 115 -15.15 -0.18 -16.69
N HIS A 116 -15.92 -0.60 -17.71
CA HIS A 116 -16.82 -1.74 -17.66
C HIS A 116 -16.37 -2.94 -18.50
N ALA A 117 -15.20 -2.85 -19.15
CA ALA A 117 -14.60 -3.94 -19.94
C ALA A 117 -14.13 -5.13 -19.08
N LEU A 118 -15.06 -5.88 -18.51
CA LEU A 118 -14.82 -7.08 -17.72
C LEU A 118 -14.96 -8.34 -18.59
N PRO A 119 -14.15 -9.39 -18.33
CA PRO A 119 -14.35 -10.68 -18.97
C PRO A 119 -15.72 -11.28 -18.63
N SER A 120 -16.34 -11.97 -19.57
CA SER A 120 -17.67 -12.57 -19.39
C SER A 120 -17.78 -13.53 -18.20
N HIS A 121 -16.69 -14.20 -17.83
CA HIS A 121 -16.63 -15.12 -16.69
C HIS A 121 -16.54 -14.44 -15.32
N VAL A 122 -16.38 -13.12 -15.25
CA VAL A 122 -16.28 -12.39 -13.96
C VAL A 122 -17.66 -12.07 -13.38
N HIS A 123 -18.73 -12.24 -14.17
CA HIS A 123 -20.10 -11.85 -13.84
C HIS A 123 -20.99 -13.05 -13.55
N GLU A 124 -20.87 -13.65 -12.36
CA GLU A 124 -21.72 -14.79 -11.97
C GLU A 124 -22.85 -14.42 -10.99
N GLY A 125 -22.99 -13.13 -10.61
CA GLY A 125 -24.00 -12.68 -9.64
C GLY A 125 -24.66 -11.33 -9.95
N ASN A 126 -25.83 -11.10 -9.35
CA ASN A 126 -26.58 -9.84 -9.43
C ASN A 126 -26.02 -8.80 -8.45
N TYR A 127 -24.89 -8.21 -8.79
CA TYR A 127 -24.31 -7.08 -8.04
C TYR A 127 -24.72 -5.75 -8.67
N PRO A 128 -24.88 -4.68 -7.87
CA PRO A 128 -25.00 -3.32 -8.42
C PRO A 128 -23.83 -2.99 -9.36
N ASP A 129 -24.11 -2.24 -10.44
CA ASP A 129 -23.14 -1.86 -11.49
C ASP A 129 -21.84 -1.26 -10.95
N TYR A 130 -21.89 -0.66 -9.76
CA TYR A 130 -20.72 -0.12 -9.07
C TYR A 130 -19.65 -1.18 -8.75
N TYR A 131 -20.06 -2.38 -8.31
CA TYR A 131 -19.14 -3.46 -7.93
C TYR A 131 -18.62 -4.25 -9.14
N VAL A 132 -19.18 -3.96 -10.32
CA VAL A 132 -18.96 -4.68 -11.57
C VAL A 132 -18.18 -3.79 -12.53
N GLN A 133 -17.04 -3.30 -12.05
CA GLN A 133 -16.15 -2.39 -12.78
C GLN A 133 -14.69 -2.83 -12.68
N ASN A 134 -13.88 -2.33 -13.59
CA ASN A 134 -12.43 -2.38 -13.47
C ASN A 134 -11.93 -1.11 -12.77
N PHE A 135 -11.12 -1.25 -11.72
CA PHE A 135 -10.46 -0.10 -11.07
C PHE A 135 -8.94 -0.14 -11.32
N HIS A 136 -8.34 1.03 -11.62
CA HIS A 136 -6.90 1.16 -11.89
C HIS A 136 -6.38 0.14 -12.93
N TRP A 137 -5.47 -0.74 -12.49
CA TRP A 137 -4.73 -1.72 -13.30
C TRP A 137 -5.32 -3.14 -13.25
N GLN A 138 -6.49 -3.31 -12.65
CA GLN A 138 -7.20 -4.59 -12.54
C GLN A 138 -7.82 -4.97 -13.89
N SER A 139 -7.79 -6.25 -14.26
CA SER A 139 -8.26 -6.72 -15.58
C SER A 139 -9.43 -7.69 -15.54
N ASP A 140 -9.71 -8.25 -14.37
CA ASP A 140 -10.72 -9.26 -14.09
C ASP A 140 -11.62 -8.85 -12.89
N GLY A 141 -11.77 -7.54 -12.67
CA GLY A 141 -12.74 -6.96 -11.73
C GLY A 141 -12.37 -7.05 -10.25
N TRP A 142 -13.31 -6.61 -9.39
CA TRP A 142 -13.08 -6.47 -7.94
C TRP A 142 -12.96 -7.80 -7.21
N PHE A 143 -13.63 -8.84 -7.72
CA PHE A 143 -13.79 -10.10 -7.00
C PHE A 143 -12.67 -11.10 -7.25
N SER A 144 -11.75 -10.81 -8.17
CA SER A 144 -10.64 -11.72 -8.45
C SER A 144 -9.50 -11.53 -7.44
N GLU A 145 -8.98 -12.65 -6.95
CA GLU A 145 -7.81 -12.67 -6.07
C GLU A 145 -6.58 -12.05 -6.76
N ALA A 146 -6.41 -12.29 -8.07
CA ALA A 146 -5.32 -11.72 -8.84
C ALA A 146 -5.42 -10.19 -8.93
N SER A 147 -6.63 -9.64 -9.11
CA SER A 147 -6.87 -8.20 -9.09
C SER A 147 -6.69 -7.59 -7.71
N ALA A 148 -7.07 -8.30 -6.64
CA ALA A 148 -6.83 -7.86 -5.27
C ALA A 148 -5.32 -7.76 -4.97
N LYS A 149 -4.54 -8.79 -5.30
CA LYS A 149 -3.07 -8.81 -5.12
C LYS A 149 -2.38 -7.69 -5.91
N ARG A 150 -2.81 -7.45 -7.15
CA ARG A 150 -2.29 -6.37 -7.99
C ARG A 150 -2.63 -4.99 -7.45
N TYR A 151 -3.86 -4.80 -7.00
CA TYR A 151 -4.30 -3.56 -6.39
C TYR A 151 -3.45 -3.25 -5.15
N GLU A 152 -3.32 -4.23 -4.24
CA GLU A 152 -2.54 -4.05 -3.01
C GLU A 152 -1.09 -3.69 -3.32
N ALA A 153 -0.42 -4.44 -4.21
CA ALA A 153 0.92 -4.13 -4.65
C ALA A 153 1.04 -2.73 -5.29
N SER A 154 0.10 -2.37 -6.17
CA SER A 154 0.10 -1.08 -6.86
C SER A 154 -0.05 0.10 -5.90
N VAL A 155 -0.96 -0.01 -4.93
CA VAL A 155 -1.16 1.00 -3.89
C VAL A 155 0.10 1.11 -3.02
N GLN A 156 0.68 -0.02 -2.64
CA GLN A 156 1.90 -0.02 -1.85
C GLN A 156 3.05 0.69 -2.59
N PHE A 157 3.26 0.43 -3.88
CA PHE A 157 4.28 1.13 -4.68
C PHE A 157 3.96 2.61 -4.92
N LEU A 158 2.68 2.97 -5.12
CA LEU A 158 2.26 4.35 -5.33
C LEU A 158 2.62 5.25 -4.14
N PHE A 159 2.45 4.73 -2.92
CA PHE A 159 2.80 5.43 -1.68
C PHE A 159 4.22 5.10 -1.19
N GLY A 160 5.10 4.65 -2.08
CA GLY A 160 6.51 4.42 -1.75
C GLY A 160 6.74 3.40 -0.64
N GLY A 161 5.84 2.43 -0.52
CA GLY A 161 5.88 1.38 0.49
C GLY A 161 5.39 1.79 1.86
N ALA A 162 4.58 2.84 1.98
CA ALA A 162 3.99 3.28 3.24
C ALA A 162 2.48 3.04 3.37
N ALA A 163 1.80 2.50 2.34
CA ALA A 163 0.33 2.45 2.34
C ALA A 163 -0.24 1.58 3.46
N ASP A 164 0.33 0.40 3.69
CA ASP A 164 0.03 -0.44 4.85
C ASP A 164 0.19 0.30 6.19
N ILE A 165 1.30 1.03 6.40
CA ILE A 165 1.54 1.83 7.61
C ILE A 165 0.43 2.88 7.77
N MET A 166 0.13 3.62 6.70
CA MET A 166 -0.93 4.63 6.69
C MET A 166 -2.29 4.04 7.07
N ARG A 167 -2.62 2.83 6.57
CA ARG A 167 -3.87 2.14 6.92
C ARG A 167 -3.91 1.74 8.39
N ARG A 168 -2.80 1.24 8.95
CA ARG A 168 -2.74 0.83 10.36
C ARG A 168 -2.99 1.98 11.34
N MET A 169 -2.81 3.24 10.92
CA MET A 169 -3.11 4.41 11.75
C MET A 169 -4.59 4.51 12.15
N SER A 170 -5.51 3.81 11.47
CA SER A 170 -6.90 3.75 11.89
C SER A 170 -7.17 2.75 13.02
N LEU A 171 -6.28 1.75 13.22
CA LEU A 171 -6.50 0.66 14.18
C LEU A 171 -6.59 1.14 15.64
N PRO A 172 -5.75 2.08 16.13
CA PRO A 172 -5.86 2.55 17.51
C PRO A 172 -7.25 3.09 17.85
N ALA A 173 -7.82 3.93 16.99
CA ALA A 173 -9.15 4.49 17.21
C ALA A 173 -10.26 3.43 17.23
N VAL A 174 -10.11 2.35 16.43
CA VAL A 174 -11.04 1.22 16.44
C VAL A 174 -10.91 0.44 17.75
N VAL A 175 -9.68 0.11 18.15
CA VAL A 175 -9.41 -0.64 19.39
C VAL A 175 -9.90 0.11 20.63
N ASP A 176 -9.66 1.42 20.71
CA ASP A 176 -10.09 2.26 21.83
C ASP A 176 -11.63 2.43 21.91
N SER A 177 -12.36 2.07 20.84
CA SER A 177 -13.82 2.17 20.77
C SER A 177 -14.57 0.87 21.14
N LEU A 178 -13.84 -0.24 21.31
CA LEU A 178 -14.39 -1.56 21.68
C LEU A 178 -14.48 -1.71 23.19
#